data_AF-A0ABD0NZ53-F1
#
_entry.id   AF-A0ABD0NZ53-F1
#
_cell.length_a   1.000
_cell.length_b   1.000
_cell.length_c   1.000
_cell.angle_alpha   90.00
_cell.angle_beta   90.00
_cell.angle_gamma   90.00
#
_symmetry.space_group_name_H-M   'P 1'
#
loop_
_entity.id
_entity.type
_entity.pdbx_description
1 polymer ?
#
loop_
_entity_poly.entity_id
_entity_poly.type
_entity_poly.pdbx_seq_one_letter_code
_entity_poly.pdbx_strand_id
1 'polypeptide(L)' 'SLSHCELITDDGIRHLSSSVCGQERLQVVELDNCPLITDITLEHLKSCQRLERIELYDCQQVTRAGIKRIR' A
#
# COMPACT_ATOMS: atom_id res chain seq x y z
N SER A 1 -5.75 8.43 -3.90
CA SER A 1 -4.32 8.82 -3.85
C SER A 1 -3.99 9.26 -2.44
N LEU A 2 -2.87 8.79 -1.89
CA LEU A 2 -2.27 9.22 -0.62
C LEU A 2 -0.81 9.66 -0.82
N SER A 3 -0.36 9.84 -2.06
CA SER A 3 0.98 10.32 -2.38
C SER A 3 1.26 11.66 -1.65
N HIS A 4 2.50 11.85 -1.21
CA HIS A 4 2.97 12.98 -0.39
C HIS A 4 2.32 13.12 0.99
N CYS A 5 1.53 12.14 1.45
CA CYS A 5 1.09 12.10 2.84
C CYS A 5 2.24 11.62 3.71
N GLU A 6 3.15 12.51 4.12
CA GLU A 6 4.40 12.17 4.82
C GLU A 6 4.20 11.39 6.13
N LEU A 7 3.02 11.53 6.74
CA LEU A 7 2.65 10.88 8.00
C LEU A 7 1.85 9.58 7.82
N ILE A 8 1.56 9.15 6.59
CA ILE A 8 0.89 7.85 6.39
C ILE A 8 1.84 6.71 6.73
N THR A 9 1.36 5.76 7.54
CA THR A 9 2.13 4.60 7.97
C THR A 9 1.48 3.30 7.50
N ASP A 10 2.18 2.19 7.67
CA ASP A 10 1.65 0.85 7.43
C ASP A 10 0.32 0.61 8.16
N ASP A 11 0.13 1.16 9.36
CA ASP A 11 -1.09 1.01 10.14
C ASP A 11 -2.30 1.72 9.49
N GLY A 12 -2.07 2.89 8.90
CA GLY A 12 -3.09 3.59 8.12
C GLY A 12 -3.54 2.76 6.91
N ILE A 13 -2.60 2.11 6.22
CA ILE A 13 -2.93 1.23 5.09
C ILE A 13 -3.62 -0.05 5.55
N ARG A 14 -3.23 -0.62 6.70
CA ARG A 14 -3.91 -1.76 7.33
C ARG A 14 -5.38 -1.46 7.57
N HIS A 15 -5.71 -0.28 8.09
CA HIS A 15 -7.11 0.12 8.29
C HIS A 15 -7.89 0.24 6.98
N LEU A 16 -7.25 0.74 5.93
CA LEU A 16 -7.86 0.83 4.61
C LEU A 16 -8.09 -0.57 4.01
N SER A 17 -7.08 -1.44 4.02
CA SER A 17 -7.14 -2.78 3.40
C SER A 17 -7.94 -3.82 4.20
N SER A 18 -8.16 -3.58 5.50
CA SER A 18 -9.01 -4.43 6.35
C SER A 18 -10.51 -4.07 6.29
N SER A 19 -10.86 -2.92 5.72
CA SER A 19 -12.26 -2.54 5.51
C SER A 19 -12.91 -3.38 4.41
N VAL A 20 -14.22 -3.64 4.52
CA VAL A 20 -14.99 -4.35 3.48
C VAL A 20 -14.85 -3.66 2.12
N CYS A 21 -14.94 -2.33 2.11
CA CYS A 21 -14.77 -1.54 0.89
C CYS A 21 -13.35 -1.70 0.30
N GLY A 22 -12.31 -1.67 1.14
CA GLY A 22 -10.93 -1.87 0.71
C GLY A 22 -10.70 -3.25 0.11
N GLN A 23 -11.27 -4.31 0.71
CA GLN A 23 -11.10 -5.68 0.22
C GLN A 23 -11.81 -5.92 -1.11
N GLU A 24 -13.02 -5.39 -1.26
CA GLU A 24 -13.90 -5.71 -2.39
C GLU A 24 -13.88 -4.69 -3.53
N ARG A 25 -13.35 -3.48 -3.32
CA ARG A 25 -13.48 -2.38 -4.31
C ARG A 25 -12.19 -1.64 -4.63
N LEU A 26 -11.15 -1.76 -3.81
CA LEU A 26 -9.90 -1.03 -4.04
C LEU A 26 -9.17 -1.58 -5.26
N GLN A 27 -8.98 -0.75 -6.28
CA GLN A 27 -8.32 -1.10 -7.54
C GLN A 27 -6.95 -0.43 -7.70
N VAL A 28 -6.82 0.81 -7.21
CA VAL A 28 -5.61 1.60 -7.36
C VAL A 28 -5.23 2.22 -6.02
N VAL A 29 -3.96 2.09 -5.66
CA VAL A 29 -3.36 2.73 -4.49
C VAL A 29 -2.12 3.48 -4.92
N GLU A 30 -2.06 4.76 -4.60
CA GLU A 30 -0.92 5.64 -4.92
C GLU A 30 -0.37 6.15 -3.59
N LEU A 31 0.91 5.83 -3.32
CA LEU A 31 1.62 6.10 -2.08
C LEU A 31 2.99 6.74 -2.35
N ASP A 32 3.14 7.42 -3.48
CA ASP A 32 4.43 8.01 -3.86
C ASP A 32 4.89 9.03 -2.82
N ASN A 33 6.20 9.09 -2.56
CA ASN A 33 6.79 9.99 -1.57
C ASN A 33 6.19 9.82 -0.16
N CYS A 34 5.79 8.60 0.22
CA CYS A 34 5.39 8.27 1.59
C CYS A 34 6.57 7.58 2.31
N PRO A 35 7.37 8.30 3.12
CA PRO A 35 8.61 7.77 3.67
C PRO A 35 8.39 6.75 4.79
N LEU A 36 7.21 6.71 5.41
CA LEU A 36 6.92 5.85 6.56
C LEU A 36 6.20 4.53 6.22
N ILE A 37 5.96 4.25 4.94
CA ILE A 37 5.45 2.94 4.51
C ILE A 37 6.59 1.98 4.22
N THR A 38 6.40 0.71 4.56
CA THR A 38 7.42 -0.34 4.42
C THR A 38 6.88 -1.53 3.62
N ASP A 39 7.66 -2.61 3.51
CA ASP A 39 7.18 -3.89 2.96
C ASP A 39 5.91 -4.41 3.65
N ILE A 40 5.62 -4.00 4.89
CA ILE A 40 4.41 -4.37 5.63
C ILE A 40 3.14 -3.83 4.93
N THR A 41 3.19 -2.62 4.37
CA THR A 41 2.10 -2.06 3.55
C THR A 41 1.72 -3.02 2.42
N LEU A 42 2.70 -3.64 1.77
CA LEU A 42 2.45 -4.61 0.68
C LEU A 42 1.79 -5.90 1.18
N GLU A 43 2.09 -6.33 2.41
CA GLU A 43 1.42 -7.48 3.02
C GLU A 43 -0.05 -7.17 3.33
N HIS A 44 -0.33 -5.96 3.83
CA HIS A 44 -1.70 -5.50 4.08
C HIS A 44 -2.53 -5.39 2.81
N LEU A 45 -1.95 -4.92 1.71
CA LEU A 45 -2.65 -4.75 0.44
C LEU A 45 -3.02 -6.08 -0.25
N LYS A 46 -2.47 -7.23 0.19
CA LYS A 46 -2.86 -8.56 -0.33
C LYS A 46 -4.31 -8.93 -0.06
N SER A 47 -4.96 -8.31 0.93
CA SER A 47 -6.38 -8.54 1.20
C SER A 47 -7.30 -7.86 0.18
N CYS A 48 -6.78 -6.92 -0.61
CA CYS A 48 -7.53 -6.19 -1.63
C CYS A 48 -7.64 -7.02 -2.91
N GLN A 49 -8.72 -7.78 -3.04
CA GLN A 49 -8.90 -8.78 -4.11
C GLN A 49 -9.04 -8.18 -5.51
N ARG A 50 -9.35 -6.88 -5.58
CA ARG A 50 -9.51 -6.15 -6.84
C ARG A 50 -8.35 -5.21 -7.15
N LEU A 51 -7.26 -5.27 -6.39
CA LEU A 51 -6.14 -4.36 -6.56
C LEU A 51 -5.41 -4.67 -7.86
N GLU A 52 -5.37 -3.68 -8.77
CA GLU A 52 -4.81 -3.78 -10.11
C GLU A 52 -3.53 -2.96 -10.26
N ARG A 53 -3.37 -1.89 -9.46
CA ARG A 53 -2.22 -0.98 -9.56
C ARG A 53 -1.80 -0.44 -8.19
N ILE A 54 -0.48 -0.42 -7.97
CA ILE A 54 0.15 0.17 -6.80
C ILE A 54 1.30 1.06 -7.28
N GLU A 55 1.28 2.34 -6.87
CA GLU A 55 2.33 3.31 -7.16
C GLU A 55 3.10 3.62 -5.86
N LEU A 56 4.42 3.47 -5.91
CA LEU A 56 5.35 3.49 -4.76
C LEU A 56 6.64 4.26 -5.10
N TYR A 57 6.55 5.25 -5.98
CA TYR A 57 7.70 6.07 -6.36
C TYR A 57 8.25 6.80 -5.12
N ASP A 58 9.57 6.77 -4.96
CA ASP A 58 10.27 7.39 -3.83
C ASP A 58 9.85 6.87 -2.42
N CYS A 59 9.36 5.63 -2.34
CA CYS A 59 9.13 4.94 -1.07
C CYS A 59 10.38 4.17 -0.63
N GLN A 60 11.33 4.87 -0.01
CA GLN A 60 12.67 4.34 0.29
C GLN A 60 12.71 3.10 1.21
N GLN A 61 11.67 2.88 2.02
CA GLN A 61 11.57 1.73 2.92
C GLN A 61 10.84 0.52 2.31
N VAL A 62 10.36 0.64 1.07
CA VAL A 62 9.82 -0.50 0.31
C VAL A 62 10.93 -1.14 -0.51
N THR A 63 11.12 -2.44 -0.33
CA THR A 63 12.22 -3.19 -0.94
C THR A 63 11.78 -4.00 -2.15
N ARG A 64 12.74 -4.33 -3.02
CA ARG A 64 12.52 -5.31 -4.11
C ARG A 64 12.03 -6.66 -3.60
N ALA A 65 12.41 -7.05 -2.38
CA ALA A 65 11.97 -8.31 -1.79
C ALA A 65 10.50 -8.22 -1.36
N GLY A 66 10.06 -7.09 -0.82
CA GLY A 66 8.64 -6.81 -0.56
C GLY A 66 7.80 -6.86 -1.83
N ILE A 67 8.25 -6.17 -2.89
CA ILE A 67 7.57 -6.16 -4.19
C ILE A 67 7.43 -7.59 -4.75
N LYS A 68 8.48 -8.43 -4.67
CA LYS A 68 8.39 -9.84 -5.13
C LYS A 68 7.37 -10.69 -4.36
N ARG A 69 6.94 -10.25 -3.16
CA ARG A 69 5.98 -10.97 -2.34
C ARG A 69 4.54 -10.52 -2.58
N ILE A 70 4.30 -9.41 -3.27
CA ILE A 70 2.95 -9.00 -3.67
C ILE A 70 2.53 -9.84 -4.88
N ARG A 71 1.32 -10.40 -4.83
CA ARG A 71 0.78 -11.31 -5.84
C ARG A 71 -0.26 -10.58 -6.66
#